data_AF-A0A1D9MFF5-F1
#
_entry.id   AF-A0A1D9MFF5-F1
#
_cell.length_a   1.000
_cell.length_b   1.000
_cell.length_c   1.000
_cell.angle_alpha   90.00
_cell.angle_beta   90.00
_cell.angle_gamma   90.00
#
_symmetry.space_group_name_H-M   'P 1'
#
loop_
_entity.id
_entity.type
_entity.pdbx_description
1 polymer ?
#
loop_
_entity_poly.entity_id
_entity_poly.type
_entity_poly.pdbx_seq_one_letter_code
_entity_poly.pdbx_strand_id
1 'polypeptide(L)'
;MLQDTNWIKAGRLYAGARPVGALFPLESAMDEIGRAARDIAFCEAAEAIALNRISALKEMIAACEAEIMLQDDDVAAELQSASESLREELASFEGTLPLELDFHADQRDQAVVRIIAAQKRLRGFIARTDQDVELFDPALTREEAVTLAEAALARAPEEIVLSARAEARARVAGAPIPMPEGEGYHFTQPEGWTAWLATRLAASAGVTLRRAGAR
;
A
#
# COMPACT_ATOMS: atom_id res chain seq x y z
N MET A 1 9.32 25.49 15.10
CA MET A 1 8.13 26.38 15.06
C MET A 1 7.87 27.08 13.71
N LEU A 2 8.85 27.22 12.80
CA LEU A 2 8.60 27.74 11.43
C LEU A 2 8.05 26.69 10.45
N GLN A 3 8.17 25.40 10.76
CA GLN A 3 7.61 24.31 9.96
C GLN A 3 6.07 24.23 10.10
N ASP A 4 5.52 24.44 11.29
CA ASP A 4 4.07 24.35 11.55
C ASP A 4 3.24 25.41 10.80
N THR A 5 3.77 26.63 10.66
CA THR A 5 3.05 27.72 9.96
C THR A 5 2.95 27.50 8.46
N ASN A 6 3.89 26.77 7.87
CA ASN A 6 3.85 26.41 6.45
C ASN A 6 2.81 25.31 6.18
N TRP A 7 2.73 24.31 7.07
CA TRP A 7 1.71 23.25 6.99
C TRP A 7 0.29 23.79 7.18
N ILE A 8 0.09 24.72 8.12
CA ILE A 8 -1.22 25.36 8.36
C ILE A 8 -1.66 26.22 7.16
N LYS A 9 -0.72 26.90 6.50
CA LYS A 9 -1.03 27.69 5.28
C LYS A 9 -1.29 26.82 4.05
N ALA A 10 -0.52 25.75 3.86
CA ALA A 10 -0.76 24.77 2.81
C ALA A 10 -2.15 24.13 2.98
N GLY A 11 -2.53 23.76 4.21
CA GLY A 11 -3.87 23.25 4.52
C GLY A 11 -5.00 24.24 4.22
N ARG A 12 -4.82 25.54 4.48
CA ARG A 12 -5.82 26.57 4.16
C ARG A 12 -5.95 26.86 2.65
N LEU A 13 -4.84 26.82 1.91
CA LEU A 13 -4.86 26.93 0.45
C LEU A 13 -5.60 25.74 -0.18
N TYR A 14 -5.35 24.53 0.33
CA TYR A 14 -6.01 23.31 -0.11
C TYR A 14 -7.52 23.29 0.20
N ALA A 15 -7.90 23.77 1.39
CA ALA A 15 -9.30 23.84 1.83
C ALA A 15 -10.11 24.97 1.15
N GLY A 16 -9.46 26.07 0.75
CA GLY A 16 -10.12 27.22 0.12
C GLY A 16 -10.29 27.12 -1.40
N ALA A 17 -9.61 26.18 -2.06
CA ALA A 17 -9.51 26.14 -3.52
C ALA A 17 -10.54 25.22 -4.22
N ARG A 18 -11.31 24.37 -3.53
CA ARG A 18 -12.17 23.40 -4.23
C ARG A 18 -13.54 23.19 -3.59
N PRO A 19 -14.62 23.11 -4.40
CA PRO A 19 -15.86 22.48 -3.96
C PRO A 19 -15.61 20.97 -3.78
N VAL A 20 -16.23 20.39 -2.75
CA VAL A 20 -16.25 18.95 -2.51
C VAL A 20 -16.85 18.25 -3.74
N GLY A 21 -16.10 17.38 -4.44
CA GLY A 21 -16.76 16.45 -5.36
C GLY A 21 -15.96 15.73 -6.46
N ALA A 22 -14.95 16.32 -7.11
CA ALA A 22 -14.28 15.63 -8.22
C ALA A 22 -12.79 15.97 -8.33
N LEU A 23 -11.94 14.93 -8.40
CA LEU A 23 -10.54 15.07 -8.81
C LEU A 23 -10.47 15.38 -10.31
N PHE A 24 -9.50 16.19 -10.71
CA PHE A 24 -9.18 16.33 -12.13
C PHE A 24 -8.74 14.98 -12.71
N PRO A 25 -8.86 14.76 -14.03
CA PRO A 25 -8.56 13.47 -14.66
C PRO A 25 -7.17 12.90 -14.34
N LEU A 26 -6.14 13.75 -14.26
CA LEU A 26 -4.78 13.33 -13.90
C LEU A 26 -4.74 12.81 -12.45
N GLU A 27 -5.21 13.62 -11.49
CA GLU A 27 -5.26 13.25 -10.08
C GLU A 27 -6.14 12.02 -9.82
N SER A 28 -7.24 11.87 -10.56
CA SER A 28 -8.09 10.68 -10.49
C SER A 28 -7.36 9.43 -10.93
N ALA A 29 -6.56 9.49 -12.00
CA ALA A 29 -5.75 8.35 -12.43
C ALA A 29 -4.67 7.99 -11.41
N MET A 30 -4.04 8.99 -10.78
CA MET A 30 -3.02 8.76 -9.75
C MET A 30 -3.61 8.22 -8.44
N ASP A 31 -4.74 8.76 -7.98
CA ASP A 31 -5.47 8.25 -6.81
C ASP A 31 -5.91 6.80 -7.04
N GLU A 32 -6.34 6.47 -8.26
CA GLU A 32 -6.73 5.11 -8.63
C GLU A 32 -5.56 4.12 -8.57
N ILE A 33 -4.35 4.52 -9.00
CA ILE A 33 -3.15 3.70 -8.83
C ILE A 33 -2.88 3.48 -7.34
N GLY A 34 -2.96 4.52 -6.53
CA GLY A 34 -2.76 4.43 -5.07
C GLY A 34 -3.78 3.52 -4.39
N ARG A 35 -5.06 3.60 -4.76
CA ARG A 35 -6.12 2.71 -4.26
C ARG A 35 -5.86 1.27 -4.64
N ALA A 36 -5.62 0.99 -5.92
CA ALA A 36 -5.38 -0.36 -6.39
C ALA A 36 -4.09 -0.97 -5.80
N ALA A 37 -3.03 -0.17 -5.60
CA ALA A 37 -1.82 -0.64 -4.91
C ALA A 37 -2.08 -1.03 -3.45
N ARG A 38 -2.95 -0.28 -2.73
CA ARG A 38 -3.40 -0.67 -1.39
C ARG A 38 -4.19 -1.97 -1.40
N ASP A 39 -5.09 -2.14 -2.36
CA ASP A 39 -5.89 -3.35 -2.50
C ASP A 39 -4.98 -4.58 -2.70
N ILE A 40 -3.93 -4.45 -3.53
CA ILE A 40 -2.87 -5.48 -3.68
C ILE A 40 -2.17 -5.75 -2.34
N ALA A 41 -1.77 -4.71 -1.61
CA ALA A 41 -1.11 -4.87 -0.31
C ALA A 41 -1.99 -5.60 0.72
N PHE A 42 -3.30 -5.32 0.73
CA PHE A 42 -4.26 -6.05 1.56
C PHE A 42 -4.35 -7.53 1.17
N CYS A 43 -4.44 -7.84 -0.13
CA CYS A 43 -4.49 -9.23 -0.61
C CYS A 43 -3.23 -10.00 -0.20
N GLU A 44 -2.04 -9.44 -0.49
CA GLU A 44 -0.77 -10.11 -0.17
C GLU A 44 -0.55 -10.26 1.35
N ALA A 45 -1.00 -9.30 2.16
CA ALA A 45 -0.99 -9.41 3.62
C ALA A 45 -1.94 -10.50 4.13
N ALA A 46 -3.15 -10.58 3.59
CA ALA A 46 -4.13 -11.60 3.96
C ALA A 46 -3.64 -13.00 3.63
N GLU A 47 -3.12 -13.22 2.40
CA GLU A 47 -2.50 -14.50 2.00
C GLU A 47 -1.36 -14.89 2.96
N ALA A 48 -0.47 -13.96 3.29
CA ALA A 48 0.66 -14.23 4.19
C ALA A 48 0.20 -14.59 5.61
N ILE A 49 -0.84 -13.91 6.14
CA ILE A 49 -1.42 -14.19 7.46
C ILE A 49 -2.10 -15.57 7.47
N ALA A 50 -2.87 -15.90 6.43
CA ALA A 50 -3.58 -17.18 6.33
C ALA A 50 -2.60 -18.37 6.34
N LEU A 51 -1.51 -18.26 5.57
CA LEU A 51 -0.45 -19.27 5.55
C LEU A 51 0.28 -19.36 6.89
N ASN A 52 0.58 -18.22 7.52
CA ASN A 52 1.25 -18.20 8.81
C ASN A 52 0.41 -18.80 9.93
N ARG A 53 -0.91 -18.57 9.92
CA ARG A 53 -1.84 -19.18 10.89
C ARG A 53 -1.75 -20.71 10.84
N ILE A 54 -1.72 -21.30 9.65
CA ILE A 54 -1.56 -22.74 9.48
C ILE A 54 -0.18 -23.22 9.97
N SER A 55 0.90 -22.48 9.66
CA SER A 55 2.24 -22.81 10.17
C SER A 55 2.28 -22.78 11.69
N ALA A 56 1.74 -21.73 12.31
CA ALA A 56 1.70 -21.57 13.76
C ALA A 56 0.92 -22.68 14.45
N LEU A 57 -0.26 -23.07 13.92
CA LEU A 57 -1.03 -24.18 14.46
C LEU A 57 -0.25 -25.50 14.39
N LYS A 58 0.45 -25.77 13.28
CA LYS A 58 1.32 -26.96 13.15
C LYS A 58 2.45 -26.96 14.17
N GLU A 59 3.08 -25.81 14.39
CA GLU A 59 4.13 -25.65 15.41
C GLU A 59 3.59 -25.84 16.83
N MET A 60 2.41 -25.30 17.14
CA MET A 60 1.76 -25.48 18.45
C MET A 60 1.37 -26.94 18.70
N ILE A 61 0.81 -27.63 17.70
CA ILE A 61 0.50 -29.07 17.79
C ILE A 61 1.76 -29.87 18.07
N ALA A 62 2.83 -29.63 17.33
CA ALA A 62 4.11 -30.31 17.53
C ALA A 62 4.71 -30.03 18.93
N ALA A 63 4.56 -28.80 19.44
CA ALA A 63 4.99 -28.45 20.79
C ALA A 63 4.19 -29.21 21.86
N CYS A 64 2.86 -29.27 21.72
CA CYS A 64 2.02 -30.08 22.62
C CYS A 64 2.42 -31.56 22.58
N GLU A 65 2.60 -32.14 21.38
CA GLU A 65 2.99 -33.54 21.20
C GLU A 65 4.36 -33.85 21.83
N ALA A 66 5.33 -32.96 21.70
CA ALA A 66 6.63 -33.10 22.32
C ALA A 66 6.55 -33.04 23.85
N GLU A 67 5.72 -32.14 24.38
CA GLU A 67 5.58 -31.92 25.82
C GLU A 67 4.82 -33.05 26.52
N ILE A 68 3.82 -33.68 25.87
CA ILE A 68 3.05 -34.81 26.43
C ILE A 68 3.97 -35.95 26.89
N MET A 69 5.08 -36.19 26.19
CA MET A 69 6.03 -37.25 26.54
C MET A 69 6.87 -36.96 27.80
N LEU A 70 6.83 -35.74 28.32
CA LEU A 70 7.68 -35.25 29.40
C LEU A 70 6.91 -34.95 30.70
N GLN A 71 5.58 -35.01 30.65
CA GLN A 71 4.69 -34.55 31.72
C GLN A 71 3.98 -35.67 32.45
N ASP A 72 3.48 -35.37 33.65
CA ASP A 72 2.65 -36.28 34.45
C ASP A 72 1.24 -36.45 33.81
N ASP A 73 0.56 -37.55 34.14
CA ASP A 73 -0.68 -38.00 33.49
C ASP A 73 -1.78 -36.92 33.36
N ASP A 74 -1.98 -36.09 34.40
CA ASP A 74 -3.00 -35.04 34.38
C ASP A 74 -2.67 -33.93 33.37
N VAL A 75 -1.41 -33.48 33.33
CA VAL A 75 -0.94 -32.44 32.40
C VAL A 75 -0.85 -32.99 30.98
N ALA A 76 -0.43 -34.24 30.83
CA ALA A 76 -0.42 -34.94 29.55
C ALA A 76 -1.83 -35.04 28.95
N ALA A 77 -2.84 -35.34 29.76
CA ALA A 77 -4.24 -35.37 29.33
C ALA A 77 -4.76 -34.00 28.88
N GLU A 78 -4.43 -32.93 29.61
CA GLU A 78 -4.78 -31.55 29.21
C GLU A 78 -4.12 -31.16 27.87
N LEU A 79 -2.82 -31.45 27.71
CA LEU A 79 -2.09 -31.18 26.47
C LEU A 79 -2.64 -31.99 25.29
N GLN A 80 -3.10 -33.22 25.53
CA GLN A 80 -3.71 -34.04 24.49
C GLN A 80 -5.05 -33.46 24.02
N SER A 81 -5.91 -33.03 24.94
CA SER A 81 -7.15 -32.33 24.64
C SER A 81 -6.92 -31.01 23.87
N ALA A 82 -5.90 -30.24 24.28
CA ALA A 82 -5.49 -29.04 23.57
C ALA A 82 -5.00 -29.34 22.15
N SER A 83 -4.16 -30.38 21.98
CA SER A 83 -3.67 -30.82 20.69
C SER A 83 -4.80 -31.26 19.75
N GLU A 84 -5.80 -31.99 20.26
CA GLU A 84 -7.00 -32.38 19.50
C GLU A 84 -7.78 -31.14 19.03
N SER A 85 -8.02 -30.18 19.92
CA SER A 85 -8.69 -28.91 19.58
C SER A 85 -7.93 -28.12 18.51
N LEU A 86 -6.61 -28.03 18.61
CA LEU A 86 -5.76 -27.37 17.61
C LEU A 86 -5.80 -28.09 16.26
N ARG A 87 -5.89 -29.43 16.24
CA ARG A 87 -6.01 -30.22 14.99
C ARG A 87 -7.36 -29.99 14.30
N GLU A 88 -8.45 -29.85 15.05
CA GLU A 88 -9.76 -29.50 14.50
C GLU A 88 -9.73 -28.10 13.87
N GLU A 89 -9.13 -27.12 14.56
CA GLU A 89 -8.94 -25.77 14.04
C GLU A 89 -8.04 -25.74 12.79
N LEU A 90 -6.93 -26.49 12.82
CA LEU A 90 -6.04 -26.64 11.67
C LEU A 90 -6.78 -27.22 10.46
N ALA A 91 -7.55 -28.30 10.65
CA ALA A 91 -8.31 -28.93 9.57
C ALA A 91 -9.36 -27.97 8.98
N SER A 92 -10.00 -27.15 9.83
CA SER A 92 -10.93 -26.10 9.40
C SER A 92 -10.22 -25.09 8.49
N PHE A 93 -9.08 -24.55 8.90
CA PHE A 93 -8.35 -23.56 8.10
C PHE A 93 -7.71 -24.15 6.84
N GLU A 94 -7.17 -25.36 6.89
CA GLU A 94 -6.67 -26.04 5.69
C GLU A 94 -7.80 -26.32 4.69
N GLY A 95 -9.01 -26.61 5.19
CA GLY A 95 -10.19 -26.79 4.36
C GLY A 95 -10.65 -25.51 3.65
N THR A 96 -10.50 -24.34 4.28
CA THR A 96 -10.90 -23.04 3.71
C THR A 96 -9.79 -22.32 2.93
N LEU A 97 -8.52 -22.69 3.17
CA LEU A 97 -7.37 -21.99 2.58
C LEU A 97 -7.42 -21.87 1.05
N PRO A 98 -7.72 -22.91 0.26
CA PRO A 98 -7.73 -22.77 -1.19
C PRO A 98 -8.70 -21.69 -1.68
N LEU A 99 -9.89 -21.61 -1.07
CA LEU A 99 -10.90 -20.60 -1.42
C LEU A 99 -10.45 -19.19 -1.02
N GLU A 100 -9.80 -19.05 0.15
CA GLU A 100 -9.25 -17.77 0.60
C GLU A 100 -8.13 -17.28 -0.35
N LEU A 101 -7.25 -18.17 -0.79
CA LEU A 101 -6.17 -17.86 -1.75
C LEU A 101 -6.73 -17.48 -3.12
N ASP A 102 -7.70 -18.23 -3.65
CA ASP A 102 -8.32 -17.94 -4.95
C ASP A 102 -9.03 -16.57 -4.93
N PHE A 103 -9.74 -16.26 -3.83
CA PHE A 103 -10.42 -14.97 -3.66
C PHE A 103 -9.44 -13.79 -3.65
N HIS A 104 -8.32 -13.90 -2.93
CA HIS A 104 -7.30 -12.85 -2.92
C HIS A 104 -6.57 -12.73 -4.25
N ALA A 105 -6.37 -13.84 -4.96
CA ALA A 105 -5.81 -13.82 -6.30
C ALA A 105 -6.69 -13.04 -7.29
N ASP A 106 -8.00 -13.29 -7.27
CA ASP A 106 -8.97 -12.57 -8.10
C ASP A 106 -9.00 -11.07 -7.80
N GLN A 107 -8.95 -10.69 -6.52
CA GLN A 107 -8.91 -9.27 -6.11
C GLN A 107 -7.63 -8.57 -6.54
N ARG A 108 -6.47 -9.24 -6.40
CA ARG A 108 -5.19 -8.73 -6.89
C ARG A 108 -5.23 -8.50 -8.40
N ASP A 109 -5.75 -9.46 -9.17
CA ASP A 109 -5.81 -9.36 -10.62
C ASP A 109 -6.71 -8.19 -11.07
N GLN A 110 -7.84 -7.98 -10.39
CA GLN A 110 -8.70 -6.81 -10.61
C GLN A 110 -7.97 -5.49 -10.30
N ALA A 111 -7.22 -5.43 -9.21
CA ALA A 111 -6.43 -4.26 -8.86
C ALA A 111 -5.32 -3.98 -9.89
N VAL A 112 -4.64 -5.02 -10.39
CA VAL A 112 -3.65 -4.91 -11.46
C VAL A 112 -4.27 -4.32 -12.74
N VAL A 113 -5.46 -4.80 -13.14
CA VAL A 113 -6.19 -4.25 -14.29
C VAL A 113 -6.49 -2.75 -14.10
N ARG A 114 -6.88 -2.33 -12.89
CA ARG A 114 -7.15 -0.92 -12.56
C ARG A 114 -5.87 -0.06 -12.66
N ILE A 115 -4.73 -0.55 -12.17
CA ILE A 115 -3.43 0.12 -12.33
C ILE A 115 -3.09 0.27 -13.81
N ILE A 116 -3.18 -0.80 -14.61
CA ILE A 116 -2.86 -0.76 -16.05
C ILE A 116 -3.74 0.26 -16.78
N ALA A 117 -5.05 0.28 -16.48
CA ALA A 117 -5.98 1.24 -17.07
C ALA A 117 -5.65 2.68 -16.67
N ALA A 118 -5.29 2.93 -15.41
CA ALA A 118 -4.87 4.24 -14.93
C ALA A 118 -3.54 4.69 -15.57
N GLN A 119 -2.53 3.82 -15.63
CA GLN A 119 -1.26 4.10 -16.30
C GLN A 119 -1.44 4.38 -17.79
N LYS A 120 -2.37 3.68 -18.47
CA LYS A 120 -2.72 3.99 -19.87
C LYS A 120 -3.27 5.42 -20.02
N ARG A 121 -4.10 5.87 -19.08
CA ARG A 121 -4.60 7.27 -19.05
C ARG A 121 -3.46 8.27 -18.85
N LEU A 122 -2.54 8.00 -17.92
CA LEU A 122 -1.36 8.86 -17.69
C LEU A 122 -0.45 8.97 -18.92
N ARG A 123 -0.15 7.84 -19.59
CA ARG A 123 0.61 7.87 -20.86
C ARG A 123 -0.09 8.68 -21.93
N GLY A 124 -1.42 8.56 -22.03
CA GLY A 124 -2.23 9.35 -22.95
C GLY A 124 -2.19 10.85 -22.67
N PHE A 125 -2.15 11.25 -21.39
CA PHE A 125 -1.98 12.64 -20.97
C PHE A 125 -0.60 13.19 -21.37
N ILE A 126 0.48 12.44 -21.09
CA ILE A 126 1.85 12.86 -21.45
C ILE A 126 1.99 13.05 -22.96
N ALA A 127 1.43 12.13 -23.76
CA ALA A 127 1.59 12.13 -25.21
C ALA A 127 0.88 13.29 -25.94
N ARG A 128 -0.12 13.91 -25.32
CA ARG A 128 -0.93 14.97 -25.97
C ARG A 128 -0.51 16.35 -25.50
N THR A 129 0.41 16.99 -26.22
CA THR A 129 1.03 18.29 -25.88
C THR A 129 0.11 19.50 -26.04
N ASP A 130 -1.05 19.33 -26.67
CA ASP A 130 -2.01 20.37 -27.04
C ASP A 130 -3.22 20.50 -26.08
N GLN A 131 -3.26 19.72 -25.00
CA GLN A 131 -4.44 19.67 -24.12
C GLN A 131 -4.65 20.91 -23.23
N ASP A 132 -5.92 21.26 -23.06
CA ASP A 132 -6.45 22.35 -22.23
C ASP A 132 -6.18 22.20 -20.72
N VAL A 133 -6.27 23.33 -20.01
CA VAL A 133 -6.03 23.53 -18.57
C VAL A 133 -7.00 22.74 -17.67
N GLU A 134 -8.01 22.07 -18.23
CA GLU A 134 -9.06 21.36 -17.48
C GLU A 134 -8.68 19.92 -17.05
N LEU A 135 -7.47 19.44 -17.35
CA LEU A 135 -7.08 18.05 -17.08
C LEU A 135 -6.30 17.81 -15.78
N PHE A 136 -5.79 18.87 -15.16
CA PHE A 136 -5.01 18.84 -13.94
C PHE A 136 -5.26 20.14 -13.15
N ASP A 137 -4.92 20.15 -11.86
CA ASP A 137 -5.04 21.34 -11.03
C ASP A 137 -4.43 22.59 -11.70
N PRO A 138 -5.20 23.68 -11.90
CA PRO A 138 -4.67 24.95 -12.41
C PRO A 138 -3.53 25.54 -11.57
N ALA A 139 -3.37 25.11 -10.32
CA ALA A 139 -2.25 25.48 -9.46
C ALA A 139 -0.93 24.81 -9.86
N LEU A 140 -0.96 23.77 -10.70
CA LEU A 140 0.21 23.09 -11.24
C LEU A 140 0.54 23.63 -12.63
N THR A 141 1.82 23.76 -12.93
CA THR A 141 2.26 23.90 -14.31
C THR A 141 2.13 22.57 -15.04
N ARG A 142 2.04 22.61 -16.37
CA ARG A 142 2.03 21.40 -17.20
C ARG A 142 3.29 20.55 -16.99
N GLU A 143 4.46 21.17 -16.88
CA GLU A 143 5.73 20.48 -16.64
C GLU A 143 5.72 19.72 -15.30
N GLU A 144 5.18 20.35 -14.27
CA GLU A 144 4.96 19.68 -12.98
C GLU A 144 3.99 18.51 -13.16
N ALA A 145 2.83 18.70 -13.78
CA ALA A 145 1.85 17.63 -14.03
C ALA A 145 2.41 16.44 -14.82
N VAL A 146 3.29 16.68 -15.81
CA VAL A 146 3.98 15.62 -16.56
C VAL A 146 4.95 14.86 -15.67
N THR A 147 5.77 15.58 -14.88
CA THR A 147 6.69 14.93 -13.93
C THR A 147 5.95 14.00 -12.97
N LEU A 148 4.72 14.36 -12.58
CA LEU A 148 3.87 13.54 -11.70
C LEU A 148 3.39 12.26 -12.39
N ALA A 149 2.91 12.41 -13.62
CA ALA A 149 2.48 11.28 -14.43
C ALA A 149 3.65 10.31 -14.65
N GLU A 150 4.85 10.82 -14.95
CA GLU A 150 6.06 10.00 -15.10
C GLU A 150 6.44 9.28 -13.81
N ALA A 151 6.39 9.95 -12.66
CA ALA A 151 6.65 9.32 -11.37
C ALA A 151 5.66 8.19 -11.06
N ALA A 152 4.36 8.36 -11.37
CA ALA A 152 3.36 7.32 -11.22
C ALA A 152 3.48 6.17 -12.25
N LEU A 153 4.23 6.39 -13.32
CA LEU A 153 4.55 5.38 -14.33
C LEU A 153 5.89 4.67 -14.09
N ALA A 154 6.69 5.13 -13.13
CA ALA A 154 8.04 4.63 -12.88
C ALA A 154 8.07 3.15 -12.48
N ARG A 155 6.99 2.66 -11.83
CA ARG A 155 6.87 1.28 -11.37
C ARG A 155 5.89 0.48 -12.22
N ALA A 156 6.32 -0.70 -12.63
CA ALA A 156 5.45 -1.65 -13.31
C ALA A 156 4.46 -2.28 -12.32
N PRO A 157 3.23 -2.65 -12.76
CA PRO A 157 2.25 -3.31 -11.91
C PRO A 157 2.80 -4.57 -11.21
N GLU A 158 3.62 -5.35 -11.92
CA GLU A 158 4.24 -6.58 -11.40
C GLU A 158 5.22 -6.27 -10.26
N GLU A 159 5.95 -5.16 -10.34
CA GLU A 159 6.87 -4.72 -9.29
C GLU A 159 6.11 -4.27 -8.03
N ILE A 160 4.92 -3.68 -8.19
CA ILE A 160 4.06 -3.30 -7.06
C ILE A 160 3.61 -4.56 -6.32
N VAL A 161 3.16 -5.60 -7.05
CA VAL A 161 2.79 -6.91 -6.46
C VAL A 161 3.97 -7.55 -5.74
N LEU A 162 5.15 -7.61 -6.38
CA LEU A 162 6.33 -8.22 -5.78
C LEU A 162 6.78 -7.51 -4.49
N SER A 163 6.73 -6.18 -4.47
CA SER A 163 7.04 -5.42 -3.24
C SER A 163 6.00 -5.64 -2.15
N ALA A 164 4.70 -5.61 -2.48
CA ALA A 164 3.63 -5.87 -1.52
C ALA A 164 3.78 -7.25 -0.88
N ARG A 165 4.09 -8.27 -1.68
CA ARG A 165 4.37 -9.64 -1.21
C ARG A 165 5.58 -9.72 -0.29
N ALA A 166 6.68 -9.10 -0.69
CA ALA A 166 7.91 -9.10 0.09
C ALA A 166 7.71 -8.43 1.46
N GLU A 167 6.97 -7.32 1.48
CA GLU A 167 6.62 -6.63 2.72
C GLU A 167 5.67 -7.46 3.60
N ALA A 168 4.62 -8.05 3.02
CA ALA A 168 3.68 -8.89 3.76
C ALA A 168 4.42 -10.03 4.49
N ARG A 169 5.33 -10.72 3.77
CA ARG A 169 6.18 -11.77 4.35
C ARG A 169 7.10 -11.25 5.46
N ALA A 170 7.73 -10.10 5.25
CA ALA A 170 8.60 -9.51 6.25
C ALA A 170 7.84 -9.15 7.53
N ARG A 171 6.65 -8.55 7.41
CA ARG A 171 5.78 -8.20 8.55
C ARG A 171 5.38 -9.43 9.35
N VAL A 172 4.95 -10.49 8.67
CA VAL A 172 4.56 -11.76 9.31
C VAL A 172 5.75 -12.41 10.02
N ALA A 173 6.94 -12.37 9.43
CA ALA A 173 8.15 -12.93 10.02
C ALA A 173 8.77 -12.05 11.13
N GLY A 174 8.22 -10.85 11.41
CA GLY A 174 8.86 -9.87 12.28
C GLY A 174 10.22 -9.36 11.77
N ALA A 175 10.49 -9.53 10.47
CA ALA A 175 11.73 -9.13 9.82
C ALA A 175 11.69 -7.65 9.38
N PRO A 176 12.84 -7.00 9.18
CA PRO A 176 12.90 -5.68 8.58
C PRO A 176 12.20 -5.66 7.21
N ILE A 177 11.37 -4.64 6.98
CA ILE A 177 10.69 -4.46 5.69
C ILE A 177 11.76 -4.16 4.62
N PRO A 178 11.80 -4.92 3.49
CA PRO A 178 12.75 -4.67 2.42
C PRO A 178 12.60 -3.26 1.87
N MET A 179 13.68 -2.48 1.94
CA MET A 179 13.74 -1.16 1.34
C MET A 179 14.26 -1.30 -0.10
N PRO A 180 13.55 -0.85 -1.14
CA PRO A 180 14.13 -0.75 -2.46
C PRO A 180 15.28 0.27 -2.43
N GLU A 181 16.43 -0.07 -3.02
CA GLU A 181 17.61 0.79 -3.04
C GLU A 181 17.33 2.08 -3.84
N GLY A 182 17.64 3.25 -3.26
CA GLY A 182 17.76 4.51 -4.01
C GLY A 182 16.50 5.37 -4.15
N GLU A 183 15.33 4.96 -3.68
CA GLU A 183 14.09 5.74 -3.84
C GLU A 183 13.54 6.27 -2.51
N GLY A 184 13.36 7.59 -2.41
CA GLY A 184 12.82 8.27 -1.22
C GLY A 184 11.33 8.04 -0.96
N TYR A 185 10.71 7.03 -1.58
CA TYR A 185 9.26 6.82 -1.58
C TYR A 185 8.89 5.33 -1.50
N HIS A 186 7.94 4.97 -0.64
CA HIS A 186 7.58 3.59 -0.27
C HIS A 186 6.08 3.35 -0.44
N PHE A 187 5.70 2.39 -1.28
CA PHE A 187 4.31 2.18 -1.74
C PHE A 187 3.60 0.99 -1.05
N THR A 188 3.62 0.98 0.27
CA THR A 188 2.58 0.31 1.09
C THR A 188 1.92 1.26 2.09
N GLN A 189 2.37 2.52 2.16
CA GLN A 189 1.65 3.57 2.87
C GLN A 189 0.50 4.08 1.98
N PRO A 190 -0.74 4.19 2.53
CA PRO A 190 -1.88 4.88 1.90
C PRO A 190 -1.66 6.35 1.53
N GLU A 191 -0.48 6.88 1.76
CA GLU A 191 -0.09 8.27 1.55
C GLU A 191 0.38 8.46 0.09
N GLY A 192 -0.39 7.88 -0.83
CA GLY A 192 -0.25 7.96 -2.27
C GLY A 192 -0.69 9.34 -2.77
N TRP A 193 0.14 10.00 -3.57
CA TRP A 193 -0.14 11.32 -4.18
C TRP A 193 -0.25 12.51 -3.22
N THR A 194 -1.20 12.58 -2.30
CA THR A 194 -1.46 13.81 -1.53
C THR A 194 -0.32 14.20 -0.60
N ALA A 195 0.34 13.23 0.04
CA ALA A 195 1.50 13.49 0.91
C ALA A 195 2.74 13.94 0.11
N TRP A 196 2.98 13.31 -1.05
CA TRP A 196 4.06 13.69 -1.96
C TRP A 196 3.77 15.06 -2.61
N LEU A 197 2.54 15.30 -3.09
CA LEU A 197 2.09 16.59 -3.63
C LEU A 197 2.21 17.67 -2.56
N ALA A 198 1.78 17.40 -1.33
CA ALA A 198 1.93 18.32 -0.21
C ALA A 198 3.40 18.64 0.08
N THR A 199 4.29 17.65 0.01
CA THR A 199 5.73 17.84 0.19
C THR A 199 6.34 18.68 -0.92
N ARG A 200 5.93 18.47 -2.18
CA ARG A 200 6.38 19.27 -3.33
C ARG A 200 5.82 20.68 -3.32
N LEU A 201 4.53 20.87 -3.04
CA LEU A 201 3.90 22.19 -2.90
C LEU A 201 4.50 22.97 -1.72
N ALA A 202 4.82 22.29 -0.62
CA ALA A 202 5.54 22.91 0.49
C ALA A 202 6.95 23.34 0.08
N ALA A 203 7.66 22.52 -0.72
CA ALA A 203 8.98 22.85 -1.24
C ALA A 203 8.94 24.05 -2.22
N SER A 204 7.98 24.09 -3.14
CA SER A 204 7.82 25.21 -4.08
C SER A 204 7.42 26.51 -3.38
N ALA A 205 6.50 26.46 -2.41
CA ALA A 205 6.14 27.61 -1.58
C ALA A 205 7.34 28.14 -0.75
N GLY A 206 8.20 27.24 -0.26
CA GLY A 206 9.45 27.59 0.43
C GLY A 206 10.48 28.31 -0.46
N VAL A 207 10.56 27.94 -1.74
CA VAL A 207 11.45 28.59 -2.73
C VAL A 207 10.95 30.00 -3.09
N THR A 208 9.64 30.19 -3.23
CA THR A 208 9.05 31.51 -3.52
C THR A 208 9.27 32.50 -2.38
N LEU A 209 9.21 32.05 -1.12
CA LEU A 209 9.48 32.87 0.06
C LEU A 209 10.96 33.29 0.20
N ARG A 210 11.91 32.41 -0.14
CA ARG A 210 13.34 32.78 -0.15
C ARG A 210 13.68 33.84 -1.20
N ARG A 211 12.97 33.85 -2.34
CA ARG A 211 13.10 34.90 -3.36
C ARG A 211 12.42 36.21 -2.97
N ALA A 212 11.35 36.17 -2.19
CA ALA A 212 10.64 37.36 -1.70
C ALA A 212 11.34 38.07 -0.52
N GLY A 213 12.07 37.32 0.32
CA GLY A 213 12.88 37.87 1.42
C GLY A 213 14.31 38.28 1.03
N ALA A 214 14.68 38.16 -0.25
CA ALA A 214 15.97 38.58 -0.79
C ALA A 214 15.89 39.89 -1.60
N ARG A 215 14.85 40.70 -1.35
CA ARG A 215 14.70 42.08 -1.85
C ARG A 215 14.75 43.07 -0.71
#